data_AF-A0A2X3KD36-F1
#
_entry.id   AF-A0A2X3KD36-F1
#
_cell.length_a   1.000
_cell.length_b   1.000
_cell.length_c   1.000
_cell.angle_alpha   90.00
_cell.angle_beta   90.00
_cell.angle_gamma   90.00
#
_symmetry.space_group_name_H-M   'P 1'
#
loop_
_entity.id
_entity.type
_entity.pdbx_description
1 polymer ?
#
loop_
_entity_poly.entity_id
_entity_poly.type
_entity_poly.pdbx_seq_one_letter_code
_entity_poly.pdbx_strand_id
1 'polypeptide(L)'
;MQLVPRLWGNEPGVLAGRLCNRSVTVADSPARVATGAVTALGRDKLPVDGTGAEIDLSVLQSLQVNRYSVPMWYHDYDGIYWADGRTLDVEGGDYQVIENVRVVDKASRRVRLRAIPKIADRSLNSTPGSIAAHETYFGKPLREMAISTQINGVEFPGEVKPPKDGDITITWTSSEAVQIYLVVRPYESAKEISVSIELDTSLES
;
A
#
# COMPACT_ATOMS: atom_id res chain seq x y z
N MET A 1 8.66 -4.13 7.22
CA MET A 1 9.79 -3.17 7.30
C MET A 1 10.33 -2.94 5.89
N GLN A 2 10.74 -1.72 5.52
CA GLN A 2 11.38 -1.42 4.23
C GLN A 2 12.86 -1.15 4.41
N LEU A 3 13.66 -1.45 3.37
CA LEU A 3 15.06 -1.09 3.30
C LEU A 3 15.26 -0.08 2.16
N VAL A 4 15.71 1.12 2.50
CA VAL A 4 15.91 2.21 1.54
C VAL A 4 17.39 2.58 1.53
N PRO A 5 18.12 2.38 0.43
CA PRO A 5 19.54 2.69 0.37
C PRO A 5 19.76 4.20 0.28
N ARG A 6 20.98 4.66 0.59
CA ARG A 6 21.38 6.08 0.50
C ARG A 6 22.41 6.28 -0.63
N LEU A 7 22.00 5.98 -1.86
CA LEU A 7 22.82 6.08 -3.07
C LEU A 7 23.09 7.56 -3.43
N TRP A 8 22.06 8.40 -3.43
CA TRP A 8 22.10 9.85 -3.59
C TRP A 8 22.24 10.60 -2.26
N GLY A 9 21.71 10.05 -1.17
CA GLY A 9 21.92 10.49 0.21
C GLY A 9 20.65 10.70 1.03
N ASN A 10 19.54 11.16 0.44
CA ASN A 10 18.32 11.55 1.14
C ASN A 10 17.11 10.62 0.91
N GLU A 11 17.30 9.52 0.19
CA GLU A 11 16.24 8.59 -0.23
C GLU A 11 15.28 8.16 0.89
N PRO A 12 15.72 7.82 2.12
CA PRO A 12 14.77 7.46 3.17
C PRO A 12 13.81 8.59 3.52
N GLY A 13 14.31 9.84 3.55
CA GLY A 13 13.51 11.03 3.81
C GLY A 13 12.58 11.37 2.64
N VAL A 14 13.08 11.22 1.40
CA VAL A 14 12.30 11.44 0.18
C VAL A 14 11.15 10.42 0.08
N LEU A 15 11.41 9.13 0.39
CA LEU A 15 10.37 8.11 0.41
C LEU A 15 9.31 8.42 1.47
N ALA A 16 9.74 8.76 2.69
CA ALA A 16 8.82 9.14 3.76
C ALA A 16 7.96 10.35 3.37
N GLY A 17 8.55 11.38 2.77
CA GLY A 17 7.85 12.56 2.27
C GLY A 17 6.83 12.20 1.18
N ARG A 18 7.19 11.30 0.26
CA ARG A 18 6.29 10.84 -0.81
C ARG A 18 5.10 10.08 -0.27
N LEU A 19 5.30 9.17 0.69
CA LEU A 19 4.23 8.41 1.33
C LEU A 19 3.29 9.31 2.18
N CYS A 20 3.80 10.44 2.67
CA CYS A 20 3.06 11.42 3.46
C CYS A 20 2.52 12.60 2.64
N ASN A 21 2.63 12.56 1.31
CA ASN A 21 2.17 13.65 0.46
C ASN A 21 0.64 13.82 0.60
N ARG A 22 0.16 15.07 0.60
CA ARG A 22 -1.28 15.38 0.69
C ARG A 22 -2.06 14.99 -0.57
N SER A 23 -1.37 14.73 -1.68
CA SER A 23 -1.96 14.25 -2.93
C SER A 23 -2.17 12.74 -2.98
N VAL A 24 -1.88 12.02 -1.88
CA VAL A 24 -2.01 10.56 -1.82
C VAL A 24 -2.80 10.11 -0.58
N THR A 25 -3.32 8.90 -0.65
CA THR A 25 -3.89 8.14 0.47
C THR A 25 -2.84 7.18 1.06
N VAL A 26 -3.20 6.44 2.11
CA VAL A 26 -2.30 5.39 2.63
C VAL A 26 -2.19 4.18 1.70
N ALA A 27 -3.15 4.01 0.78
CA ALA A 27 -3.22 2.90 -0.17
C ALA A 27 -2.42 3.16 -1.46
N ASP A 28 -1.99 4.41 -1.69
CA ASP A 28 -1.18 4.73 -2.85
C ASP A 28 0.26 4.25 -2.68
N SER A 29 0.76 3.64 -3.75
CA SER A 29 2.15 3.26 -3.85
C SER A 29 3.09 4.45 -4.00
N PRO A 30 4.30 4.40 -3.41
CA PRO A 30 5.33 5.37 -3.73
C PRO A 30 5.76 5.32 -5.22
N ALA A 31 5.51 4.23 -5.95
CA ALA A 31 5.81 4.13 -7.39
C ALA A 31 4.89 4.98 -8.28
N ARG A 32 3.81 5.57 -7.75
CA ARG A 32 2.81 6.31 -8.55
C ARG A 32 3.47 7.48 -9.29
N VAL A 33 3.73 7.32 -10.59
CA VAL A 33 4.39 8.32 -11.46
C VAL A 33 3.60 9.64 -11.51
N ALA A 34 2.26 9.56 -11.49
CA ALA A 34 1.36 10.71 -11.52
C ALA A 34 1.45 11.65 -10.30
N THR A 35 2.21 11.30 -9.24
CA THR A 35 2.54 12.25 -8.15
C THR A 35 3.77 13.12 -8.46
N GLY A 36 4.36 12.96 -9.65
CA GLY A 36 5.53 13.68 -10.10
C GLY A 36 6.84 12.97 -9.79
N ALA A 37 7.92 13.46 -10.41
CA ALA A 37 9.27 13.01 -10.14
C ALA A 37 9.67 13.28 -8.68
N VAL A 38 10.56 12.46 -8.14
CA VAL A 38 11.12 12.67 -6.81
C VAL A 38 11.99 13.92 -6.81
N THR A 39 11.95 14.66 -5.70
CA THR A 39 12.75 15.87 -5.52
C THR A 39 13.72 15.68 -4.35
N ALA A 40 14.84 16.38 -4.40
CA ALA A 40 15.82 16.45 -3.30
C ALA A 40 16.41 15.11 -2.83
N LEU A 41 16.71 14.18 -3.77
CA LEU A 41 17.42 12.92 -3.48
C LEU A 41 18.79 13.09 -2.82
N GLY A 42 19.36 14.29 -2.89
CA GLY A 42 20.58 14.69 -2.18
C GLY A 42 21.69 15.18 -3.11
N ARG A 43 21.69 14.73 -4.37
CA ARG A 43 22.61 15.15 -5.43
C ARG A 43 21.89 15.17 -6.76
N ASP A 44 22.32 16.02 -7.68
CA ASP A 44 21.70 16.13 -9.02
C ASP A 44 22.33 15.16 -10.03
N LYS A 45 23.58 14.75 -9.82
CA LYS A 45 24.28 13.78 -10.67
C LYS A 45 23.97 12.35 -10.25
N LEU A 46 24.10 11.42 -11.20
CA LEU A 46 24.08 9.99 -10.91
C LEU A 46 25.24 9.63 -9.95
N PRO A 47 24.98 8.86 -8.88
CA PRO A 47 26.00 8.32 -8.00
C PRO A 47 27.01 7.49 -8.79
N VAL A 48 28.27 7.54 -8.35
CA VAL A 48 29.34 6.69 -8.86
C VAL A 48 29.74 5.68 -7.81
N ASP A 49 30.14 4.49 -8.25
CA ASP A 49 30.69 3.46 -7.37
C ASP A 49 32.16 3.71 -6.99
N GLY A 50 32.77 2.77 -6.26
CA GLY A 50 34.18 2.86 -5.85
C GLY A 50 35.19 2.80 -7.01
N THR A 51 34.75 2.44 -8.22
CA THR A 51 35.55 2.39 -9.44
C THR A 51 35.34 3.62 -10.34
N GLY A 52 34.36 4.48 -10.01
CA GLY A 52 33.99 5.66 -10.77
C GLY A 52 32.93 5.42 -11.84
N ALA A 53 32.33 4.23 -11.89
CA ALA A 53 31.23 3.95 -12.82
C ALA A 53 29.92 4.56 -12.30
N GLU A 54 29.19 5.25 -13.17
CA GLU A 54 27.86 5.78 -12.84
C GLU A 54 26.84 4.66 -12.65
N ILE A 55 25.92 4.85 -11.71
CA ILE A 55 24.83 3.90 -11.46
C ILE A 55 23.91 3.79 -12.68
N ASP A 56 23.51 2.57 -13.01
CA ASP A 56 22.56 2.29 -14.07
C ASP A 56 21.28 1.60 -13.53
N LEU A 57 20.29 1.41 -14.41
CA LEU A 57 19.06 0.72 -14.06
C LEU A 57 19.29 -0.75 -13.70
N SER A 58 20.32 -1.41 -14.24
CA SER A 58 20.60 -2.83 -13.98
C SER A 58 21.06 -3.07 -12.53
N VAL A 59 21.86 -2.14 -11.98
CA VAL A 59 22.26 -2.13 -10.58
C VAL A 59 21.04 -1.90 -9.69
N LEU A 60 20.18 -0.94 -10.03
CA LEU A 60 18.97 -0.65 -9.27
C LEU A 60 17.99 -1.82 -9.28
N GLN A 61 17.79 -2.49 -10.43
CA GLN A 61 17.00 -3.72 -10.53
C GLN A 61 17.58 -4.83 -9.65
N SER A 62 18.90 -5.01 -9.65
CA SER A 62 19.56 -6.00 -8.80
C SER A 62 19.36 -5.71 -7.31
N LEU A 63 19.41 -4.44 -6.90
CA LEU A 63 19.06 -4.03 -5.54
C LEU A 63 17.57 -4.28 -5.24
N GLN A 64 16.68 -3.97 -6.17
CA GLN A 64 15.23 -4.19 -5.99
C GLN A 64 14.89 -5.67 -5.80
N VAL A 65 15.52 -6.58 -6.57
CA VAL A 65 15.39 -8.03 -6.40
C VAL A 65 15.84 -8.45 -4.99
N ASN A 66 16.88 -7.81 -4.46
CA ASN A 66 17.34 -7.96 -3.08
C ASN A 66 16.51 -7.16 -2.04
N ARG A 67 15.28 -6.78 -2.39
CA ARG A 67 14.28 -6.15 -1.51
C ARG A 67 14.62 -4.74 -1.04
N TYR A 68 15.48 -4.03 -1.78
CA TYR A 68 15.67 -2.60 -1.57
C TYR A 68 14.57 -1.81 -2.30
N SER A 69 13.98 -0.83 -1.62
CA SER A 69 13.18 0.22 -2.26
C SER A 69 14.14 1.22 -2.88
N VAL A 70 14.19 1.28 -4.21
CA VAL A 70 15.16 2.08 -4.95
C VAL A 70 14.48 3.11 -5.85
N PRO A 71 15.17 4.23 -6.15
CA PRO A 71 14.79 5.08 -7.27
C PRO A 71 14.91 4.34 -8.62
N MET A 72 14.26 4.86 -9.65
CA MET A 72 14.36 4.41 -11.04
C MET A 72 14.05 5.57 -12.00
N TRP A 73 14.28 5.39 -13.29
CA TRP A 73 13.85 6.33 -14.34
C TRP A 73 13.43 5.55 -15.59
N TYR A 74 12.66 6.20 -16.46
CA TYR A 74 12.31 5.67 -17.77
C TYR A 74 13.17 6.36 -18.83
N HIS A 75 13.53 5.67 -19.91
CA HIS A 75 14.40 6.23 -20.95
C HIS A 75 13.76 7.43 -21.67
N ASP A 76 12.45 7.37 -21.89
CA ASP A 76 11.69 8.36 -22.67
C ASP A 76 10.70 9.17 -21.81
N TYR A 77 10.94 9.23 -20.48
CA TYR A 77 10.10 10.01 -19.57
C TYR A 77 10.94 10.69 -18.49
N ASP A 78 10.94 12.02 -18.52
CA ASP A 78 11.81 12.85 -17.69
C ASP A 78 11.58 12.65 -16.18
N GLY A 79 12.68 12.52 -15.45
CA GLY A 79 12.70 12.52 -14.00
C GLY A 79 13.02 11.17 -13.37
N ILE A 80 13.22 11.20 -12.06
CA ILE A 80 13.46 10.01 -11.24
C ILE A 80 12.18 9.70 -10.46
N TYR A 81 11.85 8.43 -10.34
CA TYR A 81 10.67 7.89 -9.67
C TYR A 81 11.11 6.80 -8.68
N TRP A 82 10.16 6.24 -7.93
CA TRP A 82 10.41 5.04 -7.13
C TRP A 82 10.03 3.81 -7.94
N ALA A 83 10.87 2.77 -7.89
CA ALA A 83 10.55 1.50 -8.54
C ALA A 83 9.37 0.83 -7.84
N ASP A 84 9.46 0.71 -6.52
CA ASP A 84 8.38 0.24 -5.67
C ASP A 84 8.64 0.61 -4.20
N GLY A 85 7.64 0.41 -3.35
CA GLY A 85 7.77 0.43 -1.90
C GLY A 85 8.01 -0.96 -1.33
N ARG A 86 9.03 -1.67 -1.80
CA ARG A 86 9.29 -3.06 -1.40
C ARG A 86 9.59 -3.18 0.10
N THR A 87 9.11 -4.27 0.70
CA THR A 87 9.39 -4.63 2.09
C THR A 87 10.36 -5.80 2.15
N LEU A 88 10.84 -6.09 3.36
CA LEU A 88 11.68 -7.25 3.65
C LEU A 88 10.91 -8.58 3.75
N ASP A 89 9.62 -8.59 3.39
CA ASP A 89 8.81 -9.81 3.41
C ASP A 89 9.36 -10.88 2.46
N VAL A 90 9.06 -12.14 2.75
CA VAL A 90 9.49 -13.28 1.95
C VAL A 90 8.84 -13.28 0.57
N GLU A 91 9.46 -13.99 -0.37
CA GLU A 91 8.84 -14.22 -1.66
C GLU A 91 7.54 -15.01 -1.49
N GLY A 92 6.47 -14.59 -2.17
CA GLY A 92 5.11 -15.10 -1.97
C GLY A 92 4.38 -14.57 -0.72
N GLY A 93 5.00 -13.74 0.12
CA GLY A 93 4.35 -13.16 1.29
C GLY A 93 3.27 -12.11 0.95
N ASP A 94 2.35 -11.88 1.89
CA ASP A 94 1.21 -10.95 1.70
C ASP A 94 1.62 -9.46 1.78
N TYR A 95 2.77 -9.17 2.39
CA TYR A 95 3.22 -7.82 2.76
C TYR A 95 4.43 -7.35 1.97
N GLN A 96 4.63 -7.83 0.74
CA GLN A 96 5.77 -7.48 -0.10
C GLN A 96 5.89 -5.99 -0.45
N VAL A 97 4.78 -5.25 -0.40
CA VAL A 97 4.70 -3.83 -0.73
C VAL A 97 4.16 -3.01 0.43
N ILE A 98 4.67 -1.80 0.59
CA ILE A 98 4.37 -0.95 1.74
C ILE A 98 2.93 -0.46 1.77
N GLU A 99 2.31 -0.19 0.62
CA GLU A 99 0.92 0.23 0.54
C GLU A 99 -0.03 -0.77 1.22
N ASN A 100 0.21 -2.09 1.06
CA ASN A 100 -0.59 -3.12 1.72
C ASN A 100 -0.43 -3.08 3.25
N VAL A 101 0.82 -2.97 3.72
CA VAL A 101 1.12 -2.88 5.16
C VAL A 101 0.42 -1.67 5.77
N ARG A 102 0.53 -0.50 5.12
CA ARG A 102 -0.04 0.75 5.63
C ARG A 102 -1.56 0.70 5.73
N VAL A 103 -2.23 0.10 4.76
CA VAL A 103 -3.68 -0.08 4.76
C VAL A 103 -4.12 -1.00 5.90
N VAL A 104 -3.46 -2.14 6.08
CA VAL A 104 -3.79 -3.08 7.16
C VAL A 104 -3.51 -2.47 8.53
N ASP A 105 -2.39 -1.76 8.71
CA ASP A 105 -2.06 -1.07 9.96
C ASP A 105 -3.10 0.00 10.32
N LYS A 106 -3.57 0.75 9.32
CA LYS A 106 -4.66 1.74 9.51
C LYS A 106 -5.94 1.07 9.95
N ALA A 107 -6.35 -0.02 9.29
CA ALA A 107 -7.54 -0.79 9.65
C ALA A 107 -7.43 -1.35 11.08
N SER A 108 -6.32 -2.01 11.40
CA SER A 108 -6.03 -2.57 12.72
C SER A 108 -6.14 -1.52 13.83
N ARG A 109 -5.50 -0.35 13.63
CA ARG A 109 -5.55 0.75 14.60
C ARG A 109 -6.98 1.23 14.87
N ARG A 110 -7.79 1.40 13.82
CA ARG A 110 -9.18 1.86 13.93
C ARG A 110 -10.07 0.83 14.61
N VAL A 111 -9.91 -0.46 14.29
CA VAL A 111 -10.67 -1.55 14.91
C VAL A 111 -10.30 -1.70 16.38
N ARG A 112 -9.00 -1.63 16.72
CA ARG A 112 -8.54 -1.69 18.12
C ARG A 112 -9.19 -0.61 19.00
N LEU A 113 -9.27 0.62 18.51
CA LEU A 113 -9.91 1.72 19.25
C LEU A 113 -11.41 1.48 19.50
N ARG A 114 -12.07 0.70 18.62
CA ARG A 114 -13.46 0.28 18.80
C ARG A 114 -13.60 -0.93 19.73
N ALA A 115 -12.58 -1.78 19.81
CA ALA A 115 -12.56 -2.97 20.67
C ALA A 115 -12.35 -2.62 22.15
N ILE A 116 -11.52 -1.61 22.46
CA ILE A 116 -11.19 -1.25 23.85
C ILE A 116 -12.45 -0.96 24.70
N PRO A 117 -13.43 -0.14 24.26
CA PRO A 117 -14.65 0.11 25.03
C PRO A 117 -15.56 -1.11 25.21
N LYS A 118 -15.27 -2.23 24.53
CA LYS A 118 -16.04 -3.49 24.61
C LYS A 118 -15.48 -4.48 25.63
N ILE A 119 -14.36 -4.16 26.27
CA ILE A 119 -13.84 -4.93 27.38
C ILE A 119 -14.83 -4.85 28.55
N ALA A 120 -15.26 -6.02 29.06
CA ALA A 120 -16.25 -6.16 30.15
C ALA A 120 -17.64 -5.52 29.87
N ASP A 121 -17.95 -5.18 28.62
CA ASP A 121 -19.27 -4.69 28.20
C ASP A 121 -20.17 -5.87 27.84
N ARG A 122 -21.14 -6.20 28.70
CA ARG A 122 -22.11 -7.30 28.49
C ARG A 122 -22.95 -7.17 27.22
N SER A 123 -22.98 -6.00 26.57
CA SER A 123 -23.65 -5.85 25.27
C SER A 123 -22.98 -6.69 24.19
N LEU A 124 -21.66 -6.91 24.28
CA LEU A 124 -20.93 -7.92 23.53
C LEU A 124 -20.98 -9.24 24.31
N ASN A 125 -21.75 -10.20 23.82
CA ASN A 125 -21.92 -11.53 24.41
C ASN A 125 -22.03 -12.61 23.33
N SER A 126 -22.19 -13.86 23.72
CA SER A 126 -22.19 -15.03 22.81
C SER A 126 -23.53 -15.30 22.13
N THR A 127 -24.55 -14.46 22.35
CA THR A 127 -25.83 -14.64 21.65
C THR A 127 -25.70 -14.26 20.16
N PRO A 128 -26.43 -14.93 19.25
CA PRO A 128 -26.36 -14.63 17.82
C PRO A 128 -26.67 -13.16 17.47
N GLY A 129 -27.65 -12.56 18.15
CA GLY A 129 -28.00 -11.16 17.95
C GLY A 129 -26.91 -10.18 18.38
N SER A 130 -26.23 -10.47 19.50
CA SER A 130 -25.08 -9.66 19.94
C SER A 130 -23.91 -9.79 18.96
N ILE A 131 -23.59 -11.01 18.52
CA ILE A 131 -22.52 -11.28 17.55
C ILE A 131 -22.78 -10.51 16.25
N ALA A 132 -23.95 -10.66 15.63
CA ALA A 132 -24.27 -9.98 14.37
C ALA A 132 -24.21 -8.44 14.48
N ALA A 133 -24.72 -7.89 15.60
CA ALA A 133 -24.63 -6.46 15.87
C ALA A 133 -23.17 -5.99 16.03
N HIS A 134 -22.32 -6.79 16.66
CA HIS A 134 -20.91 -6.47 16.88
C HIS A 134 -20.04 -6.70 15.65
N GLU A 135 -20.34 -7.68 14.80
CA GLU A 135 -19.70 -7.83 13.48
C GLU A 135 -19.95 -6.58 12.64
N THR A 136 -21.20 -6.09 12.65
CA THR A 136 -21.52 -4.79 12.04
C THR A 136 -20.72 -3.66 12.68
N TYR A 137 -20.65 -3.60 14.02
CA TYR A 137 -19.92 -2.57 14.74
C TYR A 137 -18.42 -2.55 14.45
N PHE A 138 -17.76 -3.71 14.38
CA PHE A 138 -16.33 -3.86 14.10
C PHE A 138 -15.98 -3.77 12.63
N GLY A 139 -16.93 -4.05 11.72
CA GLY A 139 -16.76 -3.82 10.28
C GLY A 139 -16.87 -2.36 9.85
N LYS A 140 -17.31 -1.45 10.74
CA LYS A 140 -17.47 -0.02 10.42
C LYS A 140 -16.20 0.64 9.84
N PRO A 141 -14.99 0.45 10.40
CA PRO A 141 -13.77 1.03 9.84
C PRO A 141 -13.49 0.58 8.40
N LEU A 142 -13.72 -0.70 8.08
CA LEU A 142 -13.51 -1.21 6.72
C LEU A 142 -14.52 -0.62 5.74
N ARG A 143 -15.79 -0.48 6.14
CA ARG A 143 -16.80 0.20 5.31
C ARG A 143 -16.46 1.66 5.07
N GLU A 144 -15.97 2.38 6.08
CA GLU A 144 -15.51 3.78 5.91
C GLU A 144 -14.28 3.88 4.98
N MET A 145 -13.34 2.94 5.12
CA MET A 145 -12.15 2.89 4.27
C MET A 145 -12.47 2.47 2.83
N ALA A 146 -13.62 1.84 2.59
CA ALA A 146 -14.04 1.42 1.24
C ALA A 146 -14.71 2.53 0.42
N ILE A 147 -15.00 3.68 1.03
CA ILE A 147 -15.63 4.82 0.35
C ILE A 147 -14.57 5.54 -0.50
N SER A 148 -14.91 5.85 -1.75
CA SER A 148 -14.06 6.68 -2.61
C SER A 148 -13.90 8.08 -2.01
N THR A 149 -12.73 8.68 -2.24
CA THR A 149 -12.43 10.02 -1.75
C THR A 149 -11.94 10.90 -2.89
N GLN A 150 -12.19 12.20 -2.80
CA GLN A 150 -11.61 13.15 -3.75
C GLN A 150 -10.48 13.93 -3.09
N ILE A 151 -9.33 13.98 -3.75
CA ILE A 151 -8.17 14.76 -3.34
C ILE A 151 -7.80 15.64 -4.52
N ASN A 152 -7.81 16.97 -4.32
CA ASN A 152 -7.49 17.96 -5.35
C ASN A 152 -8.27 17.76 -6.68
N GLY A 153 -9.55 17.37 -6.59
CA GLY A 153 -10.41 17.15 -7.75
C GLY A 153 -10.17 15.83 -8.50
N VAL A 154 -9.27 14.96 -8.00
CA VAL A 154 -9.05 13.61 -8.52
C VAL A 154 -9.80 12.63 -7.62
N GLU A 155 -10.60 11.75 -8.22
CA GLU A 155 -11.25 10.66 -7.50
C GLU A 155 -10.28 9.51 -7.25
N PHE A 156 -10.23 9.06 -6.00
CA PHE A 156 -9.48 7.89 -5.56
C PHE A 156 -10.47 6.81 -5.15
N PRO A 157 -10.23 5.53 -5.52
CA PRO A 157 -10.99 4.43 -4.96
C PRO A 157 -10.83 4.40 -3.44
N GLY A 158 -11.70 3.65 -2.76
CA GLY A 158 -11.50 3.35 -1.35
C GLY A 158 -10.13 2.73 -1.10
N GLU A 159 -9.60 2.87 0.11
CA GLU A 159 -8.32 2.26 0.50
C GLU A 159 -8.41 0.73 0.58
N VAL A 160 -9.62 0.20 0.75
CA VAL A 160 -9.95 -1.23 0.73
C VAL A 160 -11.21 -1.46 -0.11
N LYS A 161 -11.36 -2.67 -0.64
CA LYS A 161 -12.63 -3.16 -1.20
C LYS A 161 -13.67 -3.28 -0.08
N PRO A 162 -14.98 -3.07 -0.37
CA PRO A 162 -16.02 -3.28 0.61
C PRO A 162 -15.93 -4.67 1.26
N PRO A 163 -16.08 -4.77 2.60
CA PRO A 163 -16.11 -6.06 3.27
C PRO A 163 -17.32 -6.87 2.80
N LYS A 164 -17.14 -8.18 2.71
CA LYS A 164 -18.14 -9.20 2.38
C LYS A 164 -18.66 -9.86 3.65
N ASP A 165 -19.79 -10.54 3.53
CA ASP A 165 -20.30 -11.38 4.61
C ASP A 165 -19.25 -12.43 5.01
N GLY A 166 -19.05 -12.61 6.32
CA GLY A 166 -18.02 -13.50 6.87
C GLY A 166 -16.61 -12.88 6.97
N ASP A 167 -16.39 -11.66 6.50
CA ASP A 167 -15.09 -10.99 6.66
C ASP A 167 -14.83 -10.51 8.08
N ILE A 168 -15.88 -10.33 8.86
CA ILE A 168 -15.81 -10.00 10.27
C ILE A 168 -16.50 -11.13 11.00
N THR A 169 -15.75 -11.85 11.81
CA THR A 169 -16.31 -12.94 12.63
C THR A 169 -15.87 -12.77 14.07
N ILE A 170 -16.75 -13.15 14.98
CA ILE A 170 -16.52 -13.07 16.42
C ILE A 170 -16.65 -14.47 17.01
N THR A 171 -15.60 -14.94 17.66
CA THR A 171 -15.57 -16.25 18.32
C THR A 171 -15.24 -16.08 19.79
N TRP A 172 -16.14 -16.56 20.66
CA TRP A 172 -15.86 -16.69 22.09
C TRP A 172 -15.00 -17.91 22.33
N THR A 173 -13.85 -17.72 22.98
CA THR A 173 -12.91 -18.79 23.32
C THR A 173 -13.02 -19.26 24.77
N SER A 174 -13.67 -18.44 25.61
CA SER A 174 -14.07 -18.79 26.97
C SER A 174 -15.26 -17.91 27.40
N SER A 175 -15.67 -17.96 28.67
CA SER A 175 -16.65 -17.03 29.25
C SER A 175 -16.17 -15.58 29.32
N GLU A 176 -14.86 -15.33 29.16
CA GLU A 176 -14.25 -14.01 29.36
C GLU A 176 -13.38 -13.55 28.17
N ALA A 177 -13.06 -14.46 27.24
CA ALA A 177 -12.17 -14.18 26.12
C ALA A 177 -12.89 -14.31 24.77
N VAL A 178 -12.74 -13.29 23.94
CA VAL A 178 -13.31 -13.20 22.59
C VAL A 178 -12.23 -12.87 21.57
N GLN A 179 -12.31 -13.50 20.41
CA GLN A 179 -11.47 -13.25 19.24
C GLN A 179 -12.32 -12.63 18.14
N ILE A 180 -11.79 -11.57 17.52
CA ILE A 180 -12.43 -10.88 16.40
C ILE A 180 -11.49 -11.03 15.21
N TYR A 181 -11.97 -11.68 14.17
CA TYR A 181 -11.23 -11.87 12.93
C TYR A 181 -11.72 -10.87 11.89
N LEU A 182 -10.79 -10.31 11.11
CA LEU A 182 -11.08 -9.37 10.05
C LEU A 182 -10.31 -9.73 8.78
N VAL A 183 -10.99 -9.67 7.64
CA VAL A 183 -10.35 -9.78 6.31
C VAL A 183 -10.27 -8.38 5.70
N VAL A 184 -9.05 -7.94 5.41
CA VAL A 184 -8.76 -6.64 4.77
C VAL A 184 -8.34 -6.90 3.33
N ARG A 185 -8.98 -6.22 2.36
CA ARG A 185 -8.66 -6.38 0.94
C ARG A 185 -8.35 -5.04 0.30
N PRO A 186 -7.09 -4.65 0.14
CA PRO A 186 -6.72 -3.46 -0.63
C PRO A 186 -7.16 -3.57 -2.11
N TYR A 187 -7.22 -2.43 -2.80
CA TYR A 187 -7.27 -2.42 -4.26
C TYR A 187 -5.87 -2.65 -4.86
N GLU A 188 -5.85 -3.17 -6.07
CA GLU A 188 -4.64 -3.39 -6.84
C GLU A 188 -3.99 -2.06 -7.26
N SER A 189 -2.65 -2.03 -7.30
CA SER A 189 -1.87 -0.91 -7.84
C SER A 189 -0.97 -1.43 -8.97
N ALA A 190 -1.34 -1.18 -10.22
CA ALA A 190 -0.58 -1.61 -11.38
C ALA A 190 0.85 -1.00 -11.34
N LYS A 191 1.88 -1.86 -11.41
CA LYS A 191 3.30 -1.48 -11.51
C LYS A 191 3.85 -1.62 -12.92
N GLU A 192 3.19 -2.44 -13.72
CA GLU A 192 3.56 -2.77 -15.08
C GLU A 192 2.30 -2.70 -15.95
N ILE A 193 2.44 -2.13 -17.14
CA ILE A 193 1.36 -2.00 -18.12
C ILE A 193 1.92 -2.44 -19.46
N SER A 194 1.32 -3.47 -20.04
CA SER A 194 1.60 -3.91 -21.40
C SER A 194 0.50 -3.42 -22.33
N VAL A 195 0.88 -2.80 -23.44
CA VAL A 195 -0.05 -2.35 -24.49
C VAL A 195 0.32 -3.06 -25.79
N SER A 196 -0.61 -3.81 -26.35
CA SER A 196 -0.46 -4.46 -27.66
C SER A 196 -1.29 -3.69 -28.69
N ILE A 197 -0.67 -3.29 -29.79
CA ILE A 197 -1.31 -2.57 -30.89
C ILE A 197 -1.17 -3.42 -32.15
N GLU A 198 -2.30 -3.77 -32.74
CA GLU A 198 -2.38 -4.45 -34.02
C GLU A 198 -2.82 -3.46 -35.09
N LEU A 199 -2.13 -3.48 -36.24
CA LEU A 199 -2.53 -2.71 -37.41
C LEU A 199 -3.42 -3.58 -38.29
N ASP A 200 -4.73 -3.32 -38.27
CA ASP A 200 -5.66 -3.93 -39.21
C ASP A 200 -5.62 -3.16 -40.55
N THR A 201 -5.20 -3.85 -41.61
CA THR A 201 -5.21 -3.34 -42.98
C THR A 201 -6.20 -4.08 -43.88
N SER A 202 -7.17 -4.78 -43.30
CA SER A 202 -8.26 -5.36 -44.09
C SER A 202 -9.03 -4.24 -44.81
N LEU A 203 -9.34 -4.46 -46.09
CA LEU A 203 -10.22 -3.56 -46.83
C LEU A 203 -11.64 -3.75 -46.28
N GLU A 204 -12.30 -2.68 -45.84
CA GLU A 204 -13.75 -2.70 -45.60
C GLU A 204 -14.43 -3.12 -46.91
N SER A 205 -14.85 -4.38 -46.98
CA SER A 205 -15.58 -4.95 -48.12
C SER A 205 -17.04 -4.57 -48.11
#